data_AF-A0A968J3W9-F1
#
_entry.id   AF-A0A968J3W9-F1
#
_cell.length_a   1.000
_cell.length_b   1.000
_cell.length_c   1.000
_cell.angle_alpha   90.00
_cell.angle_beta   90.00
_cell.angle_gamma   90.00
#
_symmetry.space_group_name_H-M   'P 1'
#
loop_
_entity.id
_entity.type
_entity.pdbx_description
1 polymer ?
#
loop_
_entity_poly.entity_id
_entity_poly.type
_entity_poly.pdbx_seq_one_letter_code
_entity_poly.pdbx_strand_id
1 'polypeptide(L)'
;MAEPRIIYSGGQYQFPSEAALETFVEQHFSSIFPDLELIERQMSIENQRCDLLCLENQSRRPVIIELKNEVDRGIVPQLTRYRKYVLQRKAYPERIDYTKDPQLIAVAPDFHEDNYTDRKSSKYEYDIHFLRFSIQDGCRFIVADREVDISYPVSEADTGEANDEPVDLMKMPICLYNCDAVRKYKKSFTKLRRRLIELPKVEEFMSSTSQHLIYGNGYNDRSKKIAEIRCTQKGIFLFLWLPAYDNLRNIKEPKERFGLVMNPEMDPFDPNSKVKYLVCSNNGINEKEKDMRNRRGMQKWTEARQYLQTISLDHESQFFVVHLLKGVERPLEIEVLNEWRKEIEETPTVLSWFLDLSIKLWLHRIR
;
A
#
# COMPACT_ATOMS: atom_id res chain seq x y z
N MET A 1 -13.04 14.84 17.56
CA MET A 1 -12.81 14.02 16.35
C MET A 1 -12.01 12.81 16.77
N ALA A 2 -12.32 11.61 16.26
CA ALA A 2 -11.55 10.42 16.61
C ALA A 2 -10.12 10.56 16.08
N GLU A 3 -9.13 10.16 16.88
CA GLU A 3 -7.73 10.20 16.48
C GLU A 3 -7.48 9.22 15.30
N PRO A 4 -6.66 9.62 14.31
CA PRO A 4 -6.43 8.84 13.09
C PRO A 4 -5.58 7.57 13.31
N ARG A 5 -6.21 6.39 13.41
CA ARG A 5 -5.54 5.10 13.67
C ARG A 5 -4.35 4.84 12.73
N ILE A 6 -3.15 4.69 13.28
CA ILE A 6 -1.95 4.25 12.55
C ILE A 6 -2.12 2.78 12.14
N ILE A 7 -1.65 2.43 10.94
CA ILE A 7 -1.69 1.07 10.42
C ILE A 7 -0.27 0.53 10.21
N TYR A 8 -0.10 -0.77 10.40
CA TYR A 8 1.13 -1.48 10.05
C TYR A 8 0.99 -2.11 8.65
N SER A 9 1.81 -1.67 7.70
CA SER A 9 1.78 -2.15 6.32
C SER A 9 3.20 -2.23 5.77
N GLY A 10 3.53 -3.32 5.05
CA GLY A 10 4.84 -3.44 4.40
C GLY A 10 6.06 -3.44 5.33
N GLY A 11 5.88 -3.79 6.61
CA GLY A 11 6.96 -3.80 7.60
C GLY A 11 7.16 -2.49 8.36
N GLN A 12 6.34 -1.47 8.09
CA GLN A 12 6.45 -0.14 8.68
C GLN A 12 5.08 0.36 9.17
N TYR A 13 5.10 1.23 10.16
CA TYR A 13 3.91 1.97 10.57
C TYR A 13 3.73 3.19 9.66
N GLN A 14 2.49 3.43 9.22
CA GLN A 14 2.13 4.57 8.37
C GLN A 14 0.73 5.08 8.75
N PHE A 15 0.41 6.32 8.38
CA PHE A 15 -0.98 6.76 8.45
C PHE A 15 -1.81 5.98 7.41
N PRO A 16 -3.11 5.75 7.65
CA PRO A 16 -3.96 5.02 6.72
C PRO A 16 -4.26 5.82 5.44
N SER A 17 -4.02 7.14 5.43
CA SER A 17 -4.16 8.02 4.27
C SER A 17 -3.46 9.36 4.50
N GLU A 18 -3.26 10.15 3.44
CA GLU A 18 -2.82 11.55 3.55
C GLU A 18 -3.80 12.38 4.42
N ALA A 19 -5.11 12.17 4.29
CA ALA A 19 -6.11 12.87 5.10
C ALA A 19 -5.99 12.58 6.61
N ALA A 20 -5.56 11.36 6.97
CA ALA A 20 -5.29 10.97 8.33
C ALA A 20 -4.02 11.65 8.88
N LEU A 21 -2.95 11.71 8.06
CA LEU A 21 -1.74 12.48 8.38
C LEU A 21 -2.06 13.97 8.57
N GLU A 22 -2.80 14.58 7.66
CA GLU A 22 -3.22 15.98 7.78
C GLU A 22 -3.99 16.25 9.09
N THR A 23 -4.93 15.36 9.43
CA THR A 23 -5.74 15.49 10.65
C THR A 23 -4.86 15.37 11.91
N PHE A 24 -3.88 14.45 11.89
CA PHE A 24 -2.91 14.31 12.97
C PHE A 24 -2.04 15.56 13.11
N VAL A 25 -1.49 16.06 12.01
CA VAL A 25 -0.65 17.27 12.00
C VAL A 25 -1.44 18.48 12.48
N GLU A 26 -2.70 18.63 12.08
CA GLU A 26 -3.58 19.71 12.54
C GLU A 26 -3.84 19.65 14.05
N GLN A 27 -4.14 18.46 14.60
CA GLN A 27 -4.39 18.26 16.03
C GLN A 27 -3.17 18.57 16.90
N HIS A 28 -1.97 18.36 16.37
CA HIS A 28 -0.71 18.59 17.06
C HIS A 28 0.09 19.76 16.48
N PHE A 29 -0.55 20.65 15.72
CA PHE A 29 0.12 21.63 14.87
C PHE A 29 1.09 22.52 15.66
N SER A 30 0.65 23.07 16.79
CA SER A 30 1.46 23.94 17.64
C SER A 30 2.62 23.22 18.36
N SER A 31 2.59 21.88 18.44
CA SER A 31 3.71 21.08 18.94
C SER A 31 4.75 20.82 17.84
N ILE A 32 4.29 20.53 16.63
CA ILE A 32 5.14 20.26 15.45
C ILE A 32 5.75 21.57 14.93
N PHE A 33 4.96 22.63 14.86
CA PHE A 33 5.29 23.92 14.29
C PHE A 33 5.01 25.05 15.29
N PRO A 34 5.80 25.19 16.38
CA PRO A 34 5.55 26.18 17.43
C PRO A 34 5.64 27.63 16.96
N ASP A 35 6.42 27.89 15.90
CA ASP A 35 6.63 29.23 15.34
C ASP A 35 5.63 29.60 14.24
N LEU A 36 4.70 28.70 13.92
CA LEU A 36 3.69 28.90 12.89
C LEU A 36 2.28 28.96 13.49
N GLU A 37 1.40 29.66 12.77
CA GLU A 37 -0.04 29.67 12.99
C GLU A 37 -0.72 29.08 11.75
N LEU A 38 -1.56 28.06 11.95
CA LEU A 38 -2.36 27.47 10.88
C LEU A 38 -3.50 28.43 10.49
N ILE A 39 -3.59 28.78 9.20
CA ILE A 39 -4.61 29.69 8.66
C ILE A 39 -5.75 28.91 8.02
N GLU A 40 -5.41 28.00 7.12
CA GLU A 40 -6.40 27.19 6.41
C GLU A 40 -5.82 25.83 6.04
N ARG A 41 -6.58 24.78 6.32
CA ARG A 41 -6.32 23.43 5.84
C ARG A 41 -7.08 23.19 4.54
N GLN A 42 -6.46 22.45 3.61
CA GLN A 42 -7.06 22.04 2.34
C GLN A 42 -7.56 23.21 1.48
N MET A 43 -6.83 24.33 1.48
CA MET A 43 -7.21 25.50 0.72
C MET A 43 -7.27 25.18 -0.78
N SER A 44 -8.44 25.37 -1.38
CA SER A 44 -8.67 25.11 -2.80
C SER A 44 -8.14 26.25 -3.66
N ILE A 45 -7.21 25.95 -4.57
CA ILE A 45 -6.63 26.91 -5.51
C ILE A 45 -6.55 26.35 -6.93
N GLU A 46 -7.24 26.97 -7.89
CA GLU A 46 -7.12 26.66 -9.34
C GLU A 46 -7.17 25.15 -9.65
N ASN A 47 -8.19 24.46 -9.11
CA ASN A 47 -8.43 23.00 -9.21
C ASN A 47 -7.39 22.11 -8.51
N GLN A 48 -6.55 22.69 -7.66
CA GLN A 48 -5.66 21.96 -6.77
C GLN A 48 -6.00 22.26 -5.32
N ARG A 49 -5.49 21.45 -4.41
CA ARG A 49 -5.71 21.57 -2.98
C ARG A 49 -4.36 21.69 -2.30
N CYS A 50 -4.13 22.80 -1.62
CA CYS A 50 -2.96 23.04 -0.79
C CYS A 50 -3.24 22.45 0.60
N ASP A 51 -2.38 21.57 1.12
CA ASP A 51 -2.67 20.87 2.36
C ASP A 51 -2.79 21.82 3.55
N LEU A 52 -1.78 22.67 3.79
CA LEU A 52 -1.85 23.68 4.84
C LEU A 52 -1.29 25.02 4.36
N LEU A 53 -2.07 26.09 4.57
CA LEU A 53 -1.61 27.47 4.52
C LEU A 53 -1.44 27.97 5.95
N CYS A 54 -0.25 28.48 6.26
CA CYS A 54 0.14 28.95 7.58
C CYS A 54 0.76 30.35 7.47
N LEU A 55 1.00 30.98 8.61
CA LEU A 55 1.86 32.15 8.72
C LEU A 55 2.90 31.96 9.82
N GLU A 56 4.05 32.58 9.66
CA GLU A 56 5.08 32.64 10.69
C GLU A 56 4.69 33.68 11.76
N ASN A 57 4.68 33.29 13.04
CA ASN A 57 4.12 34.09 14.12
C ASN A 57 4.74 35.50 14.24
N GLN A 58 6.06 35.60 14.07
CA GLN A 58 6.77 36.87 14.26
C GLN A 58 6.66 37.80 13.04
N SER A 59 6.85 37.23 11.84
CA SER A 59 7.00 38.02 10.63
C SER A 59 5.71 38.08 9.80
N ARG A 60 4.72 37.23 10.10
CA ARG A 60 3.50 37.01 9.32
C ARG A 60 3.78 36.60 7.86
N ARG A 61 5.00 36.11 7.58
CA ARG A 61 5.39 35.53 6.30
C ARG A 61 4.50 34.33 6.00
N PRO A 62 3.96 34.18 4.78
CA PRO A 62 3.21 32.99 4.39
C PRO A 62 4.09 31.75 4.41
N VAL A 63 3.57 30.65 4.95
CA VAL A 63 4.20 29.33 4.94
C VAL A 63 3.25 28.33 4.31
N ILE A 64 3.72 27.61 3.30
CA ILE A 64 2.94 26.59 2.57
C ILE A 64 3.51 25.23 2.96
N ILE A 65 2.67 24.35 3.49
CA ILE A 65 3.07 23.01 3.88
C ILE A 65 2.33 21.99 3.01
N GLU A 66 3.10 21.10 2.39
CA GLU A 66 2.61 19.92 1.67
C GLU A 66 2.96 18.66 2.46
N LEU A 67 1.99 17.79 2.66
CA LEU A 67 2.13 16.57 3.45
C LEU A 67 2.05 15.36 2.52
N LYS A 68 3.01 14.43 2.67
CA LYS A 68 3.00 13.15 1.99
C LYS A 68 3.10 12.02 3.00
N ASN A 69 2.22 11.04 2.84
CA ASN A 69 2.23 9.84 3.66
C ASN A 69 3.20 8.77 3.13
N GLU A 70 3.80 8.99 1.96
CA GLU A 70 4.78 8.12 1.32
C GLU A 70 5.85 8.96 0.59
N VAL A 71 6.86 8.31 0.04
CA VAL A 71 7.88 8.97 -0.77
C VAL A 71 7.27 9.38 -2.11
N ASP A 72 7.18 10.69 -2.34
CA ASP A 72 6.72 11.29 -3.60
C ASP A 72 7.90 11.86 -4.41
N ARG A 73 7.74 11.97 -5.74
CA ARG A 73 8.76 12.58 -6.64
C ARG A 73 8.36 13.98 -7.14
N GLY A 74 7.14 14.43 -6.88
CA GLY A 74 6.55 15.65 -7.44
C GLY A 74 6.33 16.77 -6.43
N ILE A 75 6.79 16.62 -5.19
CA ILE A 75 6.44 17.52 -4.08
C ILE A 75 7.00 18.94 -4.28
N VAL A 76 8.20 19.07 -4.86
CA VAL A 76 8.81 20.38 -5.15
C VAL A 76 8.06 21.11 -6.28
N PRO A 77 7.80 20.50 -7.45
CA PRO A 77 6.89 21.07 -8.44
C PRO A 77 5.50 21.45 -7.89
N GLN A 78 4.98 20.69 -6.95
CA GLN A 78 3.68 20.96 -6.32
C GLN A 78 3.74 22.22 -5.43
N LEU A 79 4.70 22.30 -4.50
CA LEU A 79 4.90 23.47 -3.65
C LEU A 79 5.14 24.76 -4.45
N THR A 80 5.94 24.69 -5.53
CA THR A 80 6.22 25.85 -6.37
C THR A 80 4.98 26.35 -7.13
N ARG A 81 4.07 25.45 -7.53
CA ARG A 81 2.76 25.84 -8.08
C ARG A 81 1.90 26.54 -7.03
N TYR A 82 1.81 25.99 -5.81
CA TYR A 82 1.05 26.63 -4.73
C TYR A 82 1.58 28.00 -4.37
N ARG A 83 2.91 28.16 -4.29
CA ARG A 83 3.55 29.47 -4.10
C ARG A 83 3.05 30.50 -5.10
N LYS A 84 3.03 30.15 -6.39
CA LYS A 84 2.55 31.03 -7.45
C LYS A 84 1.11 31.45 -7.18
N TYR A 85 0.23 30.50 -6.90
CA TYR A 85 -1.18 30.82 -6.74
C TYR A 85 -1.51 31.55 -5.44
N VAL A 86 -0.82 31.24 -4.34
CA VAL A 86 -0.94 31.95 -3.05
C VAL A 86 -0.60 33.43 -3.23
N LEU A 87 0.49 33.73 -3.96
CA LEU A 87 0.89 35.12 -4.24
C LEU A 87 -0.04 35.84 -5.22
N GLN A 88 -0.72 35.12 -6.11
CA GLN A 88 -1.71 35.68 -7.03
C GLN A 88 -3.03 35.98 -6.33
N ARG A 89 -3.53 35.04 -5.52
CA ARG A 89 -4.83 35.12 -4.86
C ARG A 89 -4.81 36.00 -3.62
N LYS A 90 -3.70 35.98 -2.85
CA LYS A 90 -3.51 36.72 -1.61
C LYS A 90 -4.68 36.56 -0.62
N ALA A 91 -5.02 35.32 -0.27
CA ALA A 91 -6.08 35.04 0.70
C ALA A 91 -5.72 35.57 2.11
N TYR A 92 -6.70 36.06 2.87
CA TYR A 92 -6.47 36.63 4.22
C TYR A 92 -5.40 37.75 4.25
N PRO A 93 -5.47 38.78 3.38
CA PRO A 93 -4.47 39.84 3.30
C PRO A 93 -4.38 40.67 4.60
N GLU A 94 -5.41 40.65 5.43
CA GLU A 94 -5.42 41.25 6.76
C GLU A 94 -4.62 40.46 7.80
N ARG A 95 -4.28 39.19 7.52
CA ARG A 95 -3.52 38.28 8.38
C ARG A 95 -2.13 37.96 7.83
N ILE A 96 -1.97 37.79 6.51
CA ILE A 96 -0.72 37.37 5.89
C ILE A 96 0.02 38.56 5.26
N ASP A 97 1.31 38.68 5.55
CA ASP A 97 2.19 39.67 4.93
C ASP A 97 2.74 39.16 3.59
N TYR A 98 2.02 39.44 2.51
CA TYR A 98 2.39 39.09 1.14
C TYR A 98 3.50 39.95 0.52
N THR A 99 4.10 40.86 1.28
CA THR A 99 5.35 41.52 0.87
C THR A 99 6.57 40.61 1.07
N LYS A 100 6.41 39.56 1.88
CA LYS A 100 7.43 38.55 2.14
C LYS A 100 7.24 37.35 1.23
N ASP A 101 8.35 36.79 0.76
CA ASP A 101 8.32 35.58 -0.05
C ASP A 101 7.87 34.36 0.78
N PRO A 102 6.99 33.49 0.25
CA PRO A 102 6.50 32.35 1.01
C PRO A 102 7.59 31.31 1.27
N GLN A 103 7.64 30.81 2.50
CA GLN A 103 8.40 29.61 2.85
C GLN A 103 7.62 28.37 2.40
N LEU A 104 8.33 27.37 1.89
CA LEU A 104 7.78 26.12 1.38
C LEU A 104 8.29 24.97 2.23
N ILE A 105 7.38 24.19 2.83
CA ILE A 105 7.72 23.07 3.69
C ILE A 105 7.09 21.81 3.10
N ALA A 106 7.92 20.80 2.90
CA ALA A 106 7.50 19.47 2.48
C ALA A 106 7.69 18.52 3.67
N VAL A 107 6.65 17.78 4.04
CA VAL A 107 6.68 16.83 5.16
C VAL A 107 6.37 15.44 4.64
N ALA A 108 7.29 14.49 4.83
CA ALA A 108 7.14 13.12 4.32
C ALA A 108 7.91 12.12 5.20
N PRO A 109 7.65 10.81 5.12
CA PRO A 109 8.49 9.84 5.82
C PRO A 109 9.93 9.83 5.28
N ASP A 110 10.08 10.00 3.97
CA ASP A 110 11.36 10.20 3.30
C ASP A 110 11.17 10.93 1.96
N PHE A 111 12.27 11.37 1.34
CA PHE A 111 12.29 12.12 0.09
C PHE A 111 13.15 11.42 -0.97
N HIS A 112 12.62 11.32 -2.18
CA HIS A 112 13.36 10.80 -3.33
C HIS A 112 14.50 11.75 -3.76
N GLU A 113 15.57 11.22 -4.35
CA GLU A 113 16.72 12.01 -4.85
C GLU A 113 16.31 13.12 -5.83
N ASP A 114 15.33 12.83 -6.69
CA ASP A 114 14.70 13.80 -7.60
C ASP A 114 14.22 15.07 -6.86
N ASN A 115 13.64 14.96 -5.66
CA ASN A 115 13.20 16.15 -4.90
C ASN A 115 14.38 17.02 -4.46
N TYR A 116 15.51 16.41 -4.08
CA TYR A 116 16.71 17.17 -3.73
C TYR A 116 17.30 17.86 -4.94
N THR A 117 17.28 17.20 -6.10
CA THR A 117 17.72 17.75 -7.38
C THR A 117 16.81 18.91 -7.81
N ASP A 118 15.49 18.73 -7.71
CA ASP A 118 14.49 19.74 -8.04
C ASP A 118 14.58 20.95 -7.10
N ARG A 119 14.84 20.72 -5.80
CA ARG A 119 15.09 21.81 -4.84
C ARG A 119 16.32 22.62 -5.24
N LYS A 120 17.46 21.96 -5.51
CA LYS A 120 18.71 22.61 -5.93
C LYS A 120 18.58 23.34 -7.26
N SER A 121 17.74 22.82 -8.16
CA SER A 121 17.49 23.41 -9.48
C SER A 121 16.39 24.48 -9.45
N SER A 122 15.67 24.61 -8.34
CA SER A 122 14.63 25.60 -8.15
C SER A 122 15.22 26.95 -7.79
N LYS A 123 14.64 28.02 -8.33
CA LYS A 123 14.96 29.41 -7.91
C LYS A 123 14.59 29.71 -6.45
N TYR A 124 13.95 28.78 -5.75
CA TYR A 124 13.52 28.89 -4.36
C TYR A 124 14.23 27.88 -3.45
N GLU A 125 15.43 27.41 -3.82
CA GLU A 125 16.20 26.41 -3.06
C GLU A 125 16.22 26.70 -1.55
N TYR A 126 16.50 27.94 -1.18
CA TYR A 126 16.63 28.37 0.22
C TYR A 126 15.30 28.54 0.95
N ASP A 127 14.18 28.62 0.22
CA ASP A 127 12.84 28.73 0.80
C ASP A 127 12.16 27.36 0.95
N ILE A 128 12.74 26.30 0.36
CA ILE A 128 12.19 24.93 0.38
C ILE A 128 12.87 24.10 1.47
N HIS A 129 12.08 23.68 2.45
CA HIS A 129 12.52 22.84 3.56
C HIS A 129 11.88 21.47 3.49
N PHE A 130 12.68 20.45 3.78
CA PHE A 130 12.23 19.07 3.89
C PHE A 130 12.24 18.66 5.35
N LEU A 131 11.10 18.20 5.84
CA LEU A 131 10.91 17.69 7.18
C LEU A 131 10.51 16.22 7.11
N ARG A 132 11.17 15.40 7.92
CA ARG A 132 10.90 13.97 7.96
C ARG A 132 10.06 13.60 9.17
N PHE A 133 9.24 12.57 9.05
CA PHE A 133 8.62 11.92 10.20
C PHE A 133 8.80 10.41 10.17
N SER A 134 8.79 9.78 11.34
CA SER A 134 8.82 8.33 11.50
C SER A 134 7.81 7.90 12.54
N ILE A 135 7.26 6.70 12.38
CA ILE A 135 6.30 6.14 13.32
C ILE A 135 6.96 4.92 13.98
N GLN A 136 7.50 5.12 15.18
CA GLN A 136 8.13 4.09 16.03
C GLN A 136 7.76 4.43 17.48
N ASP A 137 7.01 3.56 18.15
CA ASP A 137 6.53 3.78 19.54
C ASP A 137 5.85 5.16 19.78
N GLY A 138 5.21 5.69 18.74
CA GLY A 138 4.69 7.06 18.66
C GLY A 138 4.95 7.69 17.29
N CYS A 139 4.65 8.98 17.14
CA CYS A 139 4.94 9.75 15.93
C CYS A 139 6.06 10.75 16.22
N ARG A 140 7.19 10.56 15.53
CA ARG A 140 8.38 11.40 15.66
C ARG A 140 8.55 12.29 14.45
N PHE A 141 8.60 13.60 14.66
CA PHE A 141 8.86 14.59 13.62
C PHE A 141 10.24 15.20 13.80
N ILE A 142 11.00 15.33 12.72
CA ILE A 142 12.25 16.09 12.69
C ILE A 142 11.94 17.42 12.00
N VAL A 143 11.79 18.48 12.80
CA VAL A 143 11.45 19.83 12.36
C VAL A 143 12.62 20.76 12.67
N ALA A 144 13.28 21.29 11.64
CA ALA A 144 14.40 22.23 11.81
C ALA A 144 15.45 21.75 12.83
N ASP A 145 15.91 20.51 12.67
CA ASP A 145 16.87 19.82 13.56
C ASP A 145 16.38 19.57 14.99
N ARG A 146 15.12 19.86 15.30
CA ARG A 146 14.44 19.49 16.55
C ARG A 146 13.63 18.21 16.33
N GLU A 147 13.81 17.28 17.25
CA GLU A 147 12.99 16.08 17.35
C GLU A 147 11.76 16.37 18.21
N VAL A 148 10.58 16.06 17.69
CA VAL A 148 9.30 16.20 18.38
C VAL A 148 8.65 14.82 18.42
N ASP A 149 8.67 14.19 19.60
CA ASP A 149 7.93 12.96 19.85
C ASP A 149 6.52 13.30 20.32
N ILE A 150 5.55 12.88 19.53
CA ILE A 150 4.13 12.95 19.86
C ILE A 150 3.69 11.53 20.15
N SER A 151 3.40 11.27 21.42
CA SER A 151 2.80 10.01 21.83
C SER A 151 1.49 9.83 21.06
N TYR A 152 1.48 8.83 20.20
CA TYR A 152 0.28 8.41 19.50
C TYR A 152 -0.03 6.99 19.97
N PRO A 153 -1.28 6.66 20.31
CA PRO A 153 -1.64 5.28 20.58
C PRO A 153 -1.43 4.46 19.30
N VAL A 154 -0.26 3.85 19.18
CA VAL A 154 -0.03 2.77 18.24
C VAL A 154 -0.90 1.64 18.74
N SER A 155 -2.11 1.53 18.18
CA SER A 155 -2.86 0.29 18.32
C SER A 155 -1.96 -0.76 17.68
N GLU A 156 -1.33 -1.61 18.50
CA GLU A 156 -1.01 -2.96 18.05
C GLU A 156 -2.25 -3.43 17.30
N ALA A 157 -2.06 -3.82 16.05
CA ALA A 157 -3.15 -4.09 15.13
C ALA A 157 -4.20 -4.91 15.87
N ASP A 158 -5.33 -4.26 16.16
CA ASP A 158 -6.46 -4.91 16.79
C ASP A 158 -6.85 -6.02 15.81
N THR A 159 -6.52 -7.25 16.19
CA THR A 159 -7.22 -8.44 15.74
C THR A 159 -8.69 -8.40 16.19
N GLY A 160 -9.08 -7.36 16.95
CA GLY A 160 -10.43 -6.96 17.29
C GLY A 160 -11.25 -6.48 16.09
N GLU A 161 -12.45 -7.04 16.01
CA GLU A 161 -13.47 -6.80 15.01
C GLU A 161 -13.72 -5.29 14.79
N ALA A 162 -13.38 -4.80 13.60
CA ALA A 162 -13.76 -3.46 13.17
C ALA A 162 -15.28 -3.28 13.34
N ASN A 163 -15.67 -2.25 14.11
CA ASN A 163 -17.04 -1.80 14.26
C ASN A 163 -17.75 -1.76 12.90
N ASP A 164 -18.90 -2.44 12.85
CA ASP A 164 -19.81 -2.52 11.71
C ASP A 164 -20.55 -1.17 11.52
N GLU A 165 -19.83 -0.08 11.25
CA GLU A 165 -20.43 1.10 10.63
C GLU A 165 -20.24 1.07 9.10
N PRO A 166 -21.30 1.41 8.33
CA PRO A 166 -21.31 1.23 6.90
C PRO A 166 -20.50 2.35 6.26
N VAL A 167 -19.26 2.06 5.89
CA VAL A 167 -18.65 2.80 4.79
C VAL A 167 -19.61 2.65 3.61
N ASP A 168 -20.06 3.76 3.05
CA ASP A 168 -20.93 3.80 1.88
C ASP A 168 -20.18 3.23 0.64
N LEU A 169 -20.11 1.90 0.60
CA LEU A 169 -19.66 1.07 -0.50
C LEU A 169 -20.85 0.78 -1.43
N MET A 170 -21.77 1.74 -1.64
CA MET A 170 -22.95 1.58 -2.51
C MET A 170 -22.58 1.41 -3.99
N LYS A 171 -22.11 0.20 -4.31
CA LYS A 171 -22.74 -0.75 -5.22
C LYS A 171 -21.82 -1.96 -5.27
N MET A 172 -22.23 -3.05 -4.60
CA MET A 172 -21.67 -4.36 -4.90
C MET A 172 -21.76 -4.55 -6.43
N PRO A 173 -20.67 -4.92 -7.13
CA PRO A 173 -20.71 -5.11 -8.57
C PRO A 173 -21.91 -5.97 -8.97
N ILE A 174 -22.73 -5.50 -9.90
CA ILE A 174 -24.03 -6.13 -10.25
C ILE A 174 -23.84 -7.62 -10.60
N CYS A 175 -22.71 -7.97 -11.22
CA CYS A 175 -22.38 -9.36 -11.56
C CYS A 175 -22.16 -10.27 -10.34
N LEU A 176 -21.74 -9.73 -9.20
CA LEU A 176 -21.58 -10.46 -7.94
C LEU A 176 -22.83 -10.46 -7.08
N TYR A 177 -23.78 -9.55 -7.34
CA TYR A 177 -25.07 -9.55 -6.67
C TYR A 177 -25.81 -10.88 -6.86
N ASN A 178 -25.69 -11.47 -8.05
CA ASN A 178 -26.28 -12.77 -8.38
C ASN A 178 -25.41 -13.97 -7.96
N CYS A 179 -24.25 -13.75 -7.34
CA CYS A 179 -23.38 -14.83 -6.87
C CYS A 179 -23.76 -15.19 -5.43
N ASP A 180 -24.50 -16.29 -5.26
CA ASP A 180 -25.01 -16.75 -3.95
C ASP A 180 -23.91 -16.89 -2.89
N ALA A 181 -22.73 -17.36 -3.30
CA ALA A 181 -21.62 -17.52 -2.37
C ALA A 181 -20.99 -16.17 -1.96
N VAL A 182 -21.02 -15.11 -2.78
CA VAL A 182 -20.57 -13.77 -2.34
C VAL A 182 -21.56 -13.19 -1.35
N ARG A 183 -22.86 -13.44 -1.57
CA ARG A 183 -23.91 -13.06 -0.60
C ARG A 183 -23.75 -13.80 0.72
N LYS A 184 -23.48 -15.11 0.67
CA LYS A 184 -23.22 -15.94 1.86
C LYS A 184 -22.04 -15.41 2.69
N TYR A 185 -20.96 -15.00 2.03
CA TYR A 185 -19.72 -14.57 2.68
C TYR A 185 -19.49 -13.05 2.60
N LYS A 186 -20.57 -12.26 2.62
CA LYS A 186 -20.54 -10.81 2.36
C LYS A 186 -19.55 -10.06 3.25
N LYS A 187 -19.53 -10.34 4.57
CA LYS A 187 -18.66 -9.64 5.53
C LYS A 187 -17.19 -9.85 5.20
N SER A 188 -16.78 -11.10 5.02
CA SER A 188 -15.40 -11.48 4.69
C SER A 188 -14.99 -10.97 3.30
N PHE A 189 -15.89 -11.07 2.31
CA PHE A 189 -15.68 -10.49 0.99
C PHE A 189 -15.45 -8.97 1.06
N THR A 190 -16.28 -8.23 1.80
CA THR A 190 -16.12 -6.78 1.97
C THR A 190 -14.79 -6.42 2.62
N LYS A 191 -14.36 -7.17 3.63
CA LYS A 191 -13.04 -6.99 4.27
C LYS A 191 -11.89 -7.22 3.28
N LEU A 192 -11.93 -8.33 2.53
CA LEU A 192 -10.93 -8.64 1.49
C LEU A 192 -10.89 -7.56 0.41
N ARG A 193 -12.06 -7.18 -0.13
CA ARG A 193 -12.20 -6.15 -1.16
C ARG A 193 -11.62 -4.82 -0.72
N ARG A 194 -11.96 -4.37 0.49
CA ARG A 194 -11.42 -3.14 1.09
C ARG A 194 -9.90 -3.18 1.12
N ARG A 195 -9.35 -4.26 1.68
CA ARG A 195 -7.89 -4.47 1.80
C ARG A 195 -7.17 -4.42 0.46
N LEU A 196 -7.79 -4.88 -0.62
CA LEU A 196 -7.20 -4.86 -1.97
C LEU A 196 -7.28 -3.47 -2.62
N ILE A 197 -8.42 -2.78 -2.51
CA ILE A 197 -8.63 -1.46 -3.14
C ILE A 197 -7.84 -0.35 -2.43
N GLU A 198 -7.57 -0.49 -1.14
CA GLU A 198 -6.74 0.46 -0.38
C GLU A 198 -5.25 0.43 -0.78
N LEU A 199 -4.83 -0.52 -1.62
CA LEU A 199 -3.46 -0.61 -2.08
C LEU A 199 -3.16 0.43 -3.17
N PRO A 200 -1.95 1.01 -3.17
CA PRO A 200 -1.57 2.00 -4.17
C PRO A 200 -1.62 1.43 -5.59
N LYS A 201 -2.15 2.24 -6.52
CA LYS A 201 -2.30 1.91 -7.95
C LYS A 201 -3.17 0.68 -8.22
N VAL A 202 -3.98 0.22 -7.25
CA VAL A 202 -4.97 -0.84 -7.45
C VAL A 202 -6.33 -0.25 -7.77
N GLU A 203 -6.88 -0.70 -8.88
CA GLU A 203 -8.24 -0.48 -9.32
C GLU A 203 -8.98 -1.82 -9.36
N GLU A 204 -10.30 -1.76 -9.17
CA GLU A 204 -11.19 -2.90 -9.32
C GLU A 204 -11.79 -2.90 -10.74
N PHE A 205 -11.45 -3.91 -11.53
CA PHE A 205 -11.96 -4.10 -12.88
C PHE A 205 -12.99 -5.21 -12.90
N MET A 206 -14.08 -4.94 -13.64
CA MET A 206 -15.12 -5.91 -13.89
C MET A 206 -15.02 -6.42 -15.32
N SER A 207 -14.99 -7.74 -15.47
CA SER A 207 -15.18 -8.32 -16.80
C SER A 207 -16.66 -8.21 -17.20
N SER A 208 -16.91 -7.59 -18.35
CA SER A 208 -18.26 -7.41 -18.90
C SER A 208 -18.91 -8.72 -19.37
N THR A 209 -18.12 -9.77 -19.61
CA THR A 209 -18.56 -11.01 -20.24
C THR A 209 -18.46 -12.25 -19.35
N SER A 210 -17.63 -12.21 -18.31
CA SER A 210 -17.42 -13.35 -17.42
C SER A 210 -17.43 -12.85 -15.99
N GLN A 211 -18.29 -13.41 -15.14
CA GLN A 211 -18.57 -12.93 -13.78
C GLN A 211 -17.34 -13.01 -12.85
N HIS A 212 -16.37 -12.15 -13.09
CA HIS A 212 -15.15 -12.07 -12.31
C HIS A 212 -14.70 -10.63 -12.10
N LEU A 213 -14.16 -10.41 -10.90
CA LEU A 213 -13.48 -9.17 -10.52
C LEU A 213 -11.98 -9.37 -10.58
N ILE A 214 -11.27 -8.39 -11.10
CA ILE A 214 -9.81 -8.33 -11.10
C ILE A 214 -9.39 -7.11 -10.31
N TYR A 215 -8.39 -7.27 -9.45
CA TYR A 215 -7.70 -6.21 -8.75
C TYR A 215 -6.31 -6.06 -9.37
N GLY A 216 -5.94 -4.86 -9.78
CA GLY A 216 -4.66 -4.58 -10.45
C GLY A 216 -4.57 -3.14 -10.94
N ASN A 217 -3.65 -2.84 -11.86
CA ASN A 217 -3.53 -1.50 -12.48
C ASN A 217 -4.07 -1.45 -13.92
N GLY A 218 -4.86 -2.44 -14.31
CA GLY A 218 -5.46 -2.55 -15.63
C GLY A 218 -6.02 -3.94 -15.91
N TYR A 219 -6.79 -4.04 -16.98
CA TYR A 219 -7.48 -5.28 -17.39
C TYR A 219 -6.71 -6.12 -18.43
N ASN A 220 -5.77 -5.51 -19.17
CA ASN A 220 -5.06 -6.17 -20.27
C ASN A 220 -3.96 -7.15 -19.79
N ASP A 221 -3.38 -7.93 -20.69
CA ASP A 221 -2.33 -8.92 -20.36
C ASP A 221 -1.01 -8.29 -19.90
N ARG A 222 -0.79 -7.01 -20.24
CA ARG A 222 0.39 -6.24 -19.80
C ARG A 222 0.18 -5.60 -18.42
N SER A 223 -1.06 -5.62 -17.92
CA SER A 223 -1.41 -5.03 -16.64
C SER A 223 -0.92 -5.91 -15.50
N LYS A 224 -0.47 -5.27 -14.44
CA LYS A 224 -0.13 -5.94 -13.19
C LYS A 224 -1.44 -6.26 -12.48
N LYS A 225 -1.57 -7.51 -12.04
CA LYS A 225 -2.72 -8.01 -11.28
C LYS A 225 -2.22 -8.53 -9.93
N ILE A 226 -3.07 -8.43 -8.91
CA ILE A 226 -2.82 -8.89 -7.53
C ILE A 226 -3.78 -10.01 -7.13
N ALA A 227 -5.06 -9.84 -7.44
CA ALA A 227 -6.10 -10.80 -7.08
C ALA A 227 -7.20 -10.84 -8.14
N GLU A 228 -7.88 -11.97 -8.23
CA GLU A 228 -9.05 -12.15 -9.07
C GLU A 228 -10.06 -13.05 -8.36
N ILE A 229 -11.32 -12.67 -8.41
CA ILE A 229 -12.43 -13.44 -7.84
C ILE A 229 -13.33 -13.86 -8.99
N ARG A 230 -13.47 -15.17 -9.22
CA ARG A 230 -14.39 -15.72 -10.22
C ARG A 230 -15.60 -16.34 -9.53
N CYS A 231 -16.79 -15.92 -9.93
CA CYS A 231 -18.03 -16.63 -9.64
C CYS A 231 -18.39 -17.52 -10.82
N THR A 232 -18.59 -18.80 -10.56
CA THR A 232 -19.00 -19.79 -11.57
C THR A 232 -20.11 -20.67 -11.00
N GLN A 233 -20.73 -21.50 -11.86
CA GLN A 233 -21.66 -22.53 -11.42
C GLN A 233 -21.04 -23.54 -10.44
N LYS A 234 -19.72 -23.72 -10.45
CA LYS A 234 -18.99 -24.61 -9.54
C LYS A 234 -18.65 -23.95 -8.19
N GLY A 235 -19.02 -22.69 -8.01
CA GLY A 235 -18.71 -21.90 -6.83
C GLY A 235 -17.77 -20.73 -7.11
N ILE A 236 -17.18 -20.23 -6.03
CA ILE A 236 -16.27 -19.09 -6.02
C ILE A 236 -14.84 -19.55 -6.00
N PHE A 237 -14.01 -18.87 -6.78
CA PHE A 237 -12.58 -19.09 -6.81
C PHE A 237 -11.85 -17.77 -6.60
N LEU A 238 -10.99 -17.75 -5.59
CA LEU A 238 -10.01 -16.69 -5.36
C LEU A 238 -8.71 -17.09 -6.04
N PHE A 239 -8.18 -16.17 -6.84
CA PHE A 239 -6.87 -16.29 -7.47
C PHE A 239 -5.97 -15.16 -6.99
N LEU A 240 -4.71 -15.48 -6.74
CA LEU A 240 -3.68 -14.51 -6.37
C LEU A 240 -2.50 -14.59 -7.34
N TRP A 241 -1.84 -13.46 -7.59
CA TRP A 241 -0.55 -13.45 -8.28
C TRP A 241 0.55 -13.57 -7.25
N LEU A 242 1.20 -14.73 -7.24
CA LEU A 242 2.21 -15.06 -6.24
C LEU A 242 3.57 -15.31 -6.91
N PRO A 243 4.68 -15.27 -6.15
CA PRO A 243 5.97 -15.73 -6.65
C PRO A 243 5.86 -17.14 -7.26
N ALA A 244 6.63 -17.39 -8.30
CA ALA A 244 6.65 -18.69 -8.94
C ALA A 244 8.10 -19.18 -9.06
N TYR A 245 8.27 -20.49 -9.04
CA TYR A 245 9.52 -21.08 -9.47
C TYR A 245 9.78 -20.73 -10.93
N ASP A 246 11.01 -20.38 -11.24
CA ASP A 246 11.43 -20.19 -12.62
C ASP A 246 12.80 -20.82 -12.88
N ASN A 247 12.83 -21.86 -13.70
CA ASN A 247 14.07 -22.44 -14.18
C ASN A 247 14.73 -21.60 -15.30
N LEU A 248 14.06 -20.56 -15.78
CA LEU A 248 14.58 -19.62 -16.76
C LEU A 248 15.30 -18.47 -16.03
N ARG A 249 16.64 -18.51 -16.02
CA ARG A 249 17.55 -17.60 -15.28
C ARG A 249 17.42 -16.09 -15.58
N ASN A 250 16.50 -15.67 -16.45
CA ASN A 250 16.42 -14.30 -16.97
C ASN A 250 15.15 -13.53 -16.53
N ILE A 251 14.29 -14.13 -15.70
CA ILE A 251 13.10 -13.44 -15.20
C ILE A 251 13.43 -12.75 -13.87
N LYS A 252 13.43 -11.42 -13.87
CA LYS A 252 13.75 -10.61 -12.67
C LYS A 252 12.73 -10.75 -11.53
N GLU A 253 11.48 -11.10 -11.85
CA GLU A 253 10.37 -11.18 -10.90
C GLU A 253 9.43 -12.34 -11.28
N PRO A 254 9.81 -13.59 -11.02
CA PRO A 254 9.03 -14.73 -11.43
C PRO A 254 7.73 -14.79 -10.64
N LYS A 255 6.61 -14.77 -11.36
CA LYS A 255 5.25 -14.78 -10.80
C LYS A 255 4.30 -15.52 -11.71
N GLU A 256 3.29 -16.12 -11.11
CA GLU A 256 2.20 -16.78 -11.83
C GLU A 256 0.88 -16.55 -11.11
N ARG A 257 -0.22 -16.85 -11.81
CA ARG A 257 -1.58 -16.80 -11.27
C ARG A 257 -1.92 -18.13 -10.60
N PHE A 258 -2.22 -18.10 -9.32
CA PHE A 258 -2.58 -19.27 -8.52
C PHE A 258 -4.02 -19.22 -8.07
N GLY A 259 -4.80 -20.24 -8.40
CA GLY A 259 -6.11 -20.48 -7.80
C GLY A 259 -5.97 -21.13 -6.44
N LEU A 260 -6.68 -20.63 -5.44
CA LEU A 260 -6.66 -21.18 -4.09
C LEU A 260 -7.79 -22.19 -3.93
N VAL A 261 -7.43 -23.43 -3.60
CA VAL A 261 -8.39 -24.47 -3.23
C VAL A 261 -8.49 -24.49 -1.72
N MET A 262 -9.60 -23.98 -1.21
CA MET A 262 -9.89 -23.91 0.22
C MET A 262 -10.48 -25.23 0.73
N ASN A 263 -10.50 -25.41 2.04
CA ASN A 263 -11.35 -26.45 2.64
C ASN A 263 -12.84 -26.13 2.36
N PRO A 264 -13.67 -27.10 1.92
CA PRO A 264 -15.03 -26.84 1.42
C PRO A 264 -15.98 -26.17 2.41
N GLU A 265 -15.74 -26.36 3.71
CA GLU A 265 -16.58 -25.86 4.80
C GLU A 265 -16.20 -24.45 5.27
N MET A 266 -15.09 -23.91 4.77
CA MET A 266 -14.56 -22.62 5.20
C MET A 266 -15.02 -21.48 4.29
N ASP A 267 -15.08 -20.28 4.86
CA ASP A 267 -15.34 -19.04 4.11
C ASP A 267 -14.13 -18.76 3.18
N PRO A 268 -14.30 -18.73 1.85
CA PRO A 268 -13.19 -18.55 0.90
C PRO A 268 -12.55 -17.16 0.98
N PHE A 269 -13.11 -16.23 1.74
CA PHE A 269 -12.61 -14.87 1.95
C PHE A 269 -12.18 -14.57 3.39
N ASP A 270 -12.44 -15.48 4.33
CA ASP A 270 -11.97 -15.31 5.71
C ASP A 270 -10.43 -15.49 5.76
N PRO A 271 -9.67 -14.50 6.27
CA PRO A 271 -8.21 -14.57 6.38
C PRO A 271 -7.70 -15.82 7.12
N ASN A 272 -8.49 -16.39 8.03
CA ASN A 272 -8.11 -17.57 8.81
C ASN A 272 -8.43 -18.90 8.11
N SER A 273 -9.10 -18.85 6.95
CA SER A 273 -9.44 -20.06 6.20
C SER A 273 -8.20 -20.78 5.70
N LYS A 274 -8.23 -22.11 5.81
CA LYS A 274 -7.12 -22.97 5.40
C LYS A 274 -7.16 -23.20 3.89
N VAL A 275 -6.08 -22.83 3.24
CA VAL A 275 -5.74 -23.18 1.86
C VAL A 275 -5.19 -24.59 1.85
N LYS A 276 -5.77 -25.47 1.04
CA LYS A 276 -5.31 -26.85 0.88
C LYS A 276 -4.31 -26.96 -0.27
N TYR A 277 -4.64 -26.36 -1.41
CA TYR A 277 -3.78 -26.37 -2.60
C TYR A 277 -3.71 -24.99 -3.24
N LEU A 278 -2.57 -24.72 -3.88
CA LEU A 278 -2.39 -23.65 -4.84
C LEU A 278 -2.30 -24.26 -6.23
N VAL A 279 -3.04 -23.69 -7.17
CA VAL A 279 -3.18 -24.21 -8.53
C VAL A 279 -2.68 -23.17 -9.53
N CYS A 280 -1.47 -23.35 -10.05
CA CYS A 280 -0.87 -22.52 -11.09
C CYS A 280 -1.62 -22.72 -12.42
N SER A 281 -2.51 -21.80 -12.78
CA SER A 281 -3.32 -21.92 -13.99
C SER A 281 -3.81 -20.57 -14.54
N ASN A 282 -3.79 -20.46 -15.87
CA ASN A 282 -4.33 -19.31 -16.59
C ASN A 282 -5.85 -19.43 -16.83
N ASN A 283 -6.38 -20.66 -16.87
CA ASN A 283 -7.74 -20.93 -17.33
C ASN A 283 -8.72 -21.27 -16.18
N GLY A 284 -8.20 -21.59 -14.98
CA GLY A 284 -9.02 -21.95 -13.82
C GLY A 284 -8.53 -23.22 -13.12
N ILE A 285 -9.28 -23.68 -12.13
CA ILE A 285 -8.94 -24.87 -11.34
C ILE A 285 -9.50 -26.12 -12.03
N ASN A 286 -8.61 -27.05 -12.41
CA ASN A 286 -8.97 -28.30 -13.07
C ASN A 286 -8.19 -29.46 -12.45
N GLU A 287 -8.90 -30.39 -11.80
CA GLU A 287 -8.29 -31.54 -11.10
C GLU A 287 -7.56 -32.50 -12.04
N LYS A 288 -7.91 -32.54 -13.33
CA LYS A 288 -7.18 -33.35 -14.32
C LYS A 288 -5.74 -32.88 -14.52
N GLU A 289 -5.40 -31.68 -14.05
CA GLU A 289 -4.05 -31.11 -14.16
C GLU A 289 -3.18 -31.35 -12.92
N LYS A 290 -3.65 -32.16 -11.95
CA LYS A 290 -2.98 -32.33 -10.65
C LYS A 290 -1.55 -32.85 -10.74
N ASP A 291 -1.30 -33.76 -11.68
CA ASP A 291 0.01 -34.37 -11.90
C ASP A 291 0.82 -33.69 -13.02
N MET A 292 0.30 -32.58 -13.57
CA MET A 292 0.96 -31.84 -14.63
C MET A 292 1.93 -30.79 -14.08
N ARG A 293 2.94 -30.44 -14.89
CA ARG A 293 3.83 -29.31 -14.65
C ARG A 293 3.50 -28.15 -15.59
N ASN A 294 3.76 -26.93 -15.15
CA ASN A 294 3.68 -25.75 -16.00
C ASN A 294 4.91 -25.66 -16.92
N ARG A 295 4.93 -24.67 -17.82
CA ARG A 295 6.04 -24.47 -18.79
C ARG A 295 7.41 -24.21 -18.11
N ARG A 296 7.41 -23.78 -16.85
CA ARG A 296 8.60 -23.50 -16.03
C ARG A 296 9.03 -24.71 -15.19
N GLY A 297 8.38 -25.86 -15.38
CA GLY A 297 8.69 -27.09 -14.64
C GLY A 297 8.10 -27.17 -13.23
N MET A 298 7.37 -26.14 -12.76
CA MET A 298 6.68 -26.15 -11.47
C MET A 298 5.45 -27.06 -11.53
N GLN A 299 5.17 -27.83 -10.47
CA GLN A 299 3.93 -28.60 -10.40
C GLN A 299 2.72 -27.66 -10.42
N LYS A 300 1.73 -27.97 -11.25
CA LYS A 300 0.54 -27.11 -11.36
C LYS A 300 -0.26 -27.09 -10.07
N TRP A 301 -0.34 -28.20 -9.36
CA TRP A 301 -0.99 -28.30 -8.06
C TRP A 301 0.06 -28.50 -6.98
N THR A 302 0.12 -27.56 -6.04
CA THR A 302 1.07 -27.62 -4.91
C THR A 302 0.27 -27.59 -3.62
N GLU A 303 0.56 -28.48 -2.66
CA GLU A 303 -0.01 -28.37 -1.32
C GLU A 303 0.42 -27.05 -0.69
N ALA A 304 -0.47 -26.38 0.03
CA ALA A 304 -0.19 -25.06 0.61
C ALA A 304 1.09 -25.05 1.48
N ARG A 305 1.27 -26.10 2.29
CA ARG A 305 2.47 -26.27 3.16
C ARG A 305 3.78 -26.50 2.39
N GLN A 306 3.70 -26.89 1.12
CA GLN A 306 4.87 -27.16 0.26
C GLN A 306 5.15 -26.00 -0.70
N TYR A 307 4.38 -24.91 -0.62
CA TYR A 307 4.46 -23.84 -1.59
C TYR A 307 5.84 -23.15 -1.58
N LEU A 308 6.35 -22.74 -0.42
CA LEU A 308 7.69 -22.14 -0.33
C LEU A 308 8.78 -23.09 -0.82
N GLN A 309 8.68 -24.38 -0.48
CA GLN A 309 9.62 -25.41 -0.93
C GLN A 309 9.66 -25.46 -2.45
N THR A 310 8.48 -25.42 -3.06
CA THR A 310 8.33 -25.52 -4.52
C THR A 310 8.89 -24.30 -5.24
N ILE A 311 8.73 -23.09 -4.68
CA ILE A 311 9.22 -21.86 -5.31
C ILE A 311 10.67 -21.50 -4.94
N SER A 312 11.30 -22.22 -4.01
CA SER A 312 12.67 -21.95 -3.53
C SER A 312 13.68 -23.02 -3.97
N LEU A 313 13.40 -23.75 -5.05
CA LEU A 313 14.22 -24.89 -5.48
C LEU A 313 15.60 -24.52 -6.03
N ASP A 314 15.77 -23.32 -6.56
CA ASP A 314 17.06 -22.80 -7.03
C ASP A 314 17.46 -21.52 -6.28
N HIS A 315 18.75 -21.19 -6.35
CA HIS A 315 19.33 -20.07 -5.61
C HIS A 315 18.72 -18.71 -5.96
N GLU A 316 18.38 -18.47 -7.23
CA GLU A 316 17.82 -17.17 -7.68
C GLU A 316 16.36 -17.03 -7.24
N SER A 317 15.56 -18.09 -7.37
CA SER A 317 14.18 -18.10 -6.87
C SER A 317 14.14 -18.00 -5.34
N GLN A 318 15.05 -18.70 -4.65
CA GLN A 318 15.21 -18.60 -3.20
C GLN A 318 15.55 -17.17 -2.77
N PHE A 319 16.50 -16.52 -3.46
CA PHE A 319 16.85 -15.13 -3.19
C PHE A 319 15.65 -14.20 -3.30
N PHE A 320 14.92 -14.27 -4.40
CA PHE A 320 13.78 -13.41 -4.65
C PHE A 320 12.72 -13.53 -3.54
N VAL A 321 12.41 -14.76 -3.11
CA VAL A 321 11.41 -15.02 -2.08
C VAL A 321 11.88 -14.52 -0.71
N VAL A 322 13.15 -14.74 -0.36
CA VAL A 322 13.74 -14.22 0.89
C VAL A 322 13.74 -12.69 0.90
N HIS A 323 14.17 -12.06 -0.20
CA HIS A 323 14.13 -10.61 -0.35
C HIS A 323 12.70 -10.08 -0.17
N LEU A 324 11.72 -10.72 -0.80
CA LEU A 324 10.33 -10.28 -0.74
C LEU A 324 9.73 -10.42 0.67
N LEU A 325 10.04 -11.51 1.37
CA LEU A 325 9.45 -11.80 2.68
C LEU A 325 10.17 -11.10 3.84
N LYS A 326 11.50 -11.07 3.79
CA LYS A 326 12.38 -10.62 4.88
C LYS A 326 13.08 -9.29 4.59
N GLY A 327 13.02 -8.76 3.37
CA GLY A 327 13.68 -7.49 2.99
C GLY A 327 15.20 -7.60 2.87
N VAL A 328 15.76 -8.81 2.83
CA VAL A 328 17.22 -9.02 2.78
C VAL A 328 17.75 -8.72 1.37
N GLU A 329 18.79 -7.92 1.27
CA GLU A 329 19.47 -7.59 0.00
C GLU A 329 20.62 -8.56 -0.30
N ARG A 330 21.24 -8.46 -1.49
CA ARG A 330 22.40 -9.29 -1.83
C ARG A 330 23.67 -8.78 -1.13
N PRO A 331 24.63 -9.68 -0.81
CA PRO A 331 24.54 -11.14 -0.92
C PRO A 331 23.73 -11.76 0.24
N LEU A 332 23.19 -12.98 0.04
CA LEU A 332 22.59 -13.73 1.15
C LEU A 332 23.67 -14.39 1.98
N GLU A 333 23.79 -13.95 3.23
CA GLU A 333 24.61 -14.60 4.25
C GLU A 333 24.17 -16.07 4.44
N ILE A 334 25.13 -16.94 4.72
CA ILE A 334 24.89 -18.40 4.87
C ILE A 334 23.92 -18.68 6.03
N GLU A 335 23.98 -17.87 7.09
CA GLU A 335 23.10 -17.94 8.24
C GLU A 335 21.64 -17.71 7.83
N VAL A 336 21.38 -16.68 7.03
CA VAL A 336 20.04 -16.36 6.50
C VAL A 336 19.51 -17.49 5.63
N LEU A 337 20.37 -18.11 4.81
CA LEU A 337 19.99 -19.26 3.99
C LEU A 337 19.64 -20.49 4.83
N ASN A 338 20.37 -20.73 5.93
CA ASN A 338 20.13 -21.86 6.82
C ASN A 338 18.84 -21.68 7.63
N GLU A 339 18.57 -20.46 8.11
CA GLU A 339 17.30 -20.12 8.75
C GLU A 339 16.13 -20.26 7.78
N TRP A 340 16.28 -19.72 6.57
CA TRP A 340 15.26 -19.85 5.52
C TRP A 340 14.94 -21.31 5.23
N ARG A 341 15.94 -22.18 5.09
CA ARG A 341 15.71 -23.63 4.85
C ARG A 341 14.86 -24.28 5.93
N LYS A 342 14.98 -23.87 7.19
CA LYS A 342 14.12 -24.35 8.29
C LYS A 342 12.69 -23.81 8.16
N GLU A 343 12.55 -22.53 7.86
CA GLU A 343 11.23 -21.86 7.73
C GLU A 343 10.39 -22.37 6.55
N ILE A 344 11.03 -22.75 5.43
CA ILE A 344 10.33 -23.26 4.25
C ILE A 344 9.54 -24.55 4.58
N GLU A 345 9.99 -25.34 5.56
CA GLU A 345 9.29 -26.56 6.02
C GLU A 345 7.96 -26.25 6.75
N GLU A 346 7.79 -25.01 7.22
CA GLU A 346 6.64 -24.55 8.02
C GLU A 346 5.79 -23.52 7.26
N THR A 347 5.64 -23.69 5.93
CA THR A 347 4.83 -22.74 5.14
C THR A 347 3.41 -22.64 5.71
N PRO A 348 2.95 -21.43 6.11
CA PRO A 348 1.61 -21.26 6.66
C PRO A 348 0.53 -21.64 5.64
N THR A 349 -0.52 -22.29 6.12
CA THR A 349 -1.63 -22.74 5.26
C THR A 349 -2.85 -21.82 5.32
N VAL A 350 -2.75 -20.67 5.99
CA VAL A 350 -3.87 -19.73 6.17
C VAL A 350 -3.94 -18.72 5.03
N LEU A 351 -5.15 -18.32 4.63
CA LEU A 351 -5.38 -17.41 3.50
C LEU A 351 -4.65 -16.07 3.67
N SER A 352 -4.66 -15.50 4.88
CA SER A 352 -4.01 -14.24 5.20
C SER A 352 -2.56 -14.21 4.75
N TRP A 353 -1.82 -15.29 4.99
CA TRP A 353 -0.41 -15.38 4.63
C TRP A 353 -0.17 -15.30 3.12
N PHE A 354 -0.97 -16.02 2.31
CA PHE A 354 -0.86 -15.96 0.85
C PHE A 354 -1.29 -14.60 0.29
N LEU A 355 -2.31 -13.98 0.91
CA LEU A 355 -2.76 -12.65 0.55
C LEU A 355 -1.66 -11.61 0.82
N ASP A 356 -1.01 -11.68 1.99
CA ASP A 356 0.08 -10.79 2.37
C ASP A 356 1.27 -10.95 1.41
N LEU A 357 1.58 -12.18 1.00
CA LEU A 357 2.62 -12.45 0.01
C LEU A 357 2.28 -11.83 -1.36
N SER A 358 1.02 -11.96 -1.81
CA SER A 358 0.55 -11.32 -3.04
C SER A 358 0.66 -9.80 -2.99
N ILE A 359 0.32 -9.20 -1.84
CA ILE A 359 0.44 -7.76 -1.58
C ILE A 359 1.90 -7.31 -1.58
N LYS A 360 2.79 -8.03 -0.89
CA LYS A 360 4.24 -7.74 -0.92
C LYS A 360 4.76 -7.79 -2.35
N LEU A 361 4.40 -8.82 -3.11
CA LEU A 361 4.77 -8.94 -4.52
C LEU A 361 4.23 -7.77 -5.34
N TRP A 362 2.99 -7.36 -5.10
CA TRP A 362 2.41 -6.18 -5.74
C TRP A 362 3.24 -4.93 -5.48
N LEU A 363 3.48 -4.61 -4.20
CA LEU A 363 4.22 -3.41 -3.78
C LEU A 363 5.63 -3.39 -4.35
N HIS A 364 6.33 -4.53 -4.33
CA HIS A 364 7.65 -4.67 -4.94
C HIS A 364 7.63 -4.31 -6.44
N ARG A 365 6.58 -4.75 -7.15
CA ARG A 365 6.46 -4.53 -8.59
C ARG A 365 6.08 -3.11 -8.99
N ILE A 366 5.49 -2.31 -8.12
CA ILE A 366 4.98 -0.98 -8.48
C ILE A 366 5.87 0.18 -8.02
N ARG A 367 6.90 -0.14 -7.24
CA ARG A 367 8.12 0.67 -7.09
C ARG A 367 8.84 0.71 -8.44
#